data_AF-A0A2G3LEA6-F1
#
_entry.id   AF-A0A2G3LEA6-F1
#
_cell.length_a   1.000
_cell.length_b   1.000
_cell.length_c   1.000
_cell.angle_alpha   90.00
_cell.angle_beta   90.00
_cell.angle_gamma   90.00
#
_symmetry.space_group_name_H-M   'P 1'
#
loop_
_entity.id
_entity.type
_entity.pdbx_description
1 polymer ?
#
loop_
_entity_poly.entity_id
_entity_poly.type
_entity_poly.pdbx_seq_one_letter_code
_entity_poly.pdbx_strand_id
1 'polypeptide(L)'
;MGAGKTTIGRILARKLGLRFVDSDHEIEARTGATIPWIFEIEGEASFRRREAEVIRDLSAQEGIVMATGGGAILNADSRAYLKERGTVVYLRASVSNILARTSHDKNRPLLQTADPRRKLEELTSQREPHYMEVADIVIDTGRPNVQSMVQTILMQLASLECEASPNCVIHAEPSMNEQSKMLLSVDLDERSYPIAIGPGLLADADALLRHISGHKVAIVTNTTVAPLYLGRLQAALASDGREVISIVLPDGEEYKNWASLMQIFDALLANKCDRKTTLVALGGGVIGDLTGYAAASYMRGIGFVQVPTTLLAQVDSSVGGKTGINHPLGKNMIGAFYQPRAVIADTSTLETLPARELSAGLAEVIKHGAIIDAAFFDWIEANMGKLMARDKGALAYAIARSCEIKADVVRQDEREGGLRAILNFGHTFGHAIEAGLGYGHWLHGEAVGCGMVMAADLSCRMGYIDQAAVERVRKLVAAAGLPIKAPDLGVERWLELMEVDKKNEGGAIKFILLKPLGSPNITSAPHELVLATLAAGVA
;
A
#
# COMPACT_ATOMS: atom_id res chain seq x y z
N MET A 1 -17.04 -6.30 19.18
CA MET A 1 -17.97 -5.52 18.30
C MET A 1 -17.13 -4.68 17.34
N GLY A 2 -17.66 -4.19 16.20
CA GLY A 2 -16.89 -3.32 15.28
C GLY A 2 -15.74 -3.96 14.49
N ALA A 3 -15.55 -5.28 14.59
CA ALA A 3 -14.46 -6.01 13.93
C ALA A 3 -14.66 -6.27 12.42
N GLY A 4 -15.80 -5.87 11.84
CA GLY A 4 -16.08 -6.07 10.41
C GLY A 4 -16.63 -7.45 10.01
N LYS A 5 -17.09 -8.26 10.98
CA LYS A 5 -17.58 -9.64 10.77
C LYS A 5 -18.63 -9.77 9.66
N THR A 6 -19.69 -8.95 9.69
CA THR A 6 -20.77 -9.00 8.68
C THR A 6 -20.25 -8.61 7.30
N THR A 7 -19.36 -7.61 7.20
CA THR A 7 -18.78 -7.17 5.92
C THR A 7 -17.86 -8.22 5.32
N ILE A 8 -16.89 -8.73 6.11
CA ILE A 8 -15.95 -9.76 5.68
C ILE A 8 -16.69 -11.06 5.37
N GLY A 9 -17.61 -11.49 6.24
CA GLY A 9 -18.38 -12.72 6.08
C GLY A 9 -19.22 -12.75 4.81
N ARG A 10 -19.86 -11.64 4.41
CA ARG A 10 -20.61 -11.56 3.13
C ARG A 10 -19.71 -11.73 1.91
N ILE A 11 -18.53 -11.12 1.92
CA ILE A 11 -17.59 -11.20 0.80
C ILE A 11 -16.99 -12.61 0.74
N LEU A 12 -16.64 -13.18 1.90
CA LEU A 12 -16.12 -14.55 2.01
C LEU A 12 -17.15 -15.57 1.50
N ALA A 13 -18.41 -15.48 1.93
CA ALA A 13 -19.50 -16.33 1.46
C ALA A 13 -19.64 -16.27 -0.06
N ARG A 14 -19.61 -15.07 -0.65
CA ARG A 14 -19.69 -14.89 -2.11
C ARG A 14 -18.51 -15.56 -2.83
N LYS A 15 -17.28 -15.43 -2.30
CA LYS A 15 -16.08 -16.01 -2.92
C LYS A 15 -16.04 -17.54 -2.80
N LEU A 16 -16.57 -18.10 -1.71
CA LEU A 16 -16.67 -19.55 -1.48
C LEU A 16 -17.91 -20.18 -2.12
N GLY A 17 -18.84 -19.39 -2.68
CA GLY A 17 -20.12 -19.89 -3.20
C GLY A 17 -21.07 -20.38 -2.11
N LEU A 18 -20.92 -19.89 -0.87
CA LEU A 18 -21.69 -20.31 0.30
C LEU A 18 -22.76 -19.29 0.69
N ARG A 19 -23.72 -19.71 1.53
CA ARG A 19 -24.76 -18.82 2.08
C ARG A 19 -24.23 -18.06 3.29
N PHE A 20 -24.38 -16.73 3.30
CA PHE A 20 -24.06 -15.93 4.48
C PHE A 20 -25.24 -15.89 5.47
N VAL A 21 -24.95 -16.08 6.77
CA VAL A 21 -25.93 -15.99 7.87
C VAL A 21 -25.36 -15.15 9.01
N ASP A 22 -26.17 -14.29 9.61
CA ASP A 22 -25.81 -13.51 10.81
C ASP A 22 -26.64 -14.01 11.99
N SER A 23 -26.00 -14.52 13.05
CA SER A 23 -26.70 -15.14 14.18
C SER A 23 -27.61 -14.16 14.91
N ASP A 24 -27.20 -12.89 14.99
CA ASP A 24 -27.96 -11.85 15.68
C ASP A 24 -29.30 -11.61 14.93
N HIS A 25 -29.27 -11.55 13.60
CA HIS A 25 -30.49 -11.43 12.78
C HIS A 25 -31.38 -12.68 12.86
N GLU A 26 -30.79 -13.87 12.94
CA GLU A 26 -31.55 -15.11 13.09
C GLU A 26 -32.29 -15.17 14.43
N ILE A 27 -31.67 -14.69 15.52
CA ILE A 27 -32.32 -14.58 16.84
C ILE A 27 -33.53 -13.64 16.77
N GLU A 28 -33.37 -12.46 16.16
CA GLU A 28 -34.48 -11.50 16.01
C GLU A 28 -35.60 -12.07 15.13
N ALA A 29 -35.27 -12.77 14.04
CA ALA A 29 -36.24 -13.38 13.16
C ALA A 29 -37.06 -14.50 13.85
N ARG A 30 -36.41 -15.34 14.67
CA ARG A 30 -37.07 -16.42 15.41
C ARG A 30 -37.97 -15.93 16.54
N THR A 31 -37.59 -14.82 17.17
CA THR A 31 -38.30 -14.27 18.34
C THR A 31 -39.33 -13.21 17.96
N GLY A 32 -39.20 -12.58 16.79
CA GLY A 32 -39.98 -11.41 16.39
C GLY A 32 -39.64 -10.15 17.21
N ALA A 33 -38.56 -10.17 17.99
CA ALA A 33 -38.16 -9.09 18.88
C ALA A 33 -36.71 -8.67 18.62
N THR A 34 -36.41 -7.39 18.85
CA THR A 34 -35.03 -6.89 18.71
C THR A 34 -34.16 -7.35 19.89
N ILE A 35 -32.86 -7.52 19.66
CA ILE A 35 -31.92 -7.93 20.72
C ILE A 35 -32.00 -7.03 21.96
N PRO A 36 -31.99 -5.67 21.86
CA PRO A 36 -32.12 -4.81 23.03
C PRO A 36 -33.38 -5.10 23.85
N TRP A 37 -34.51 -5.37 23.19
CA TRP A 37 -35.77 -5.70 23.84
C TRP A 37 -35.72 -7.06 24.56
N ILE A 38 -35.08 -8.07 23.95
CA ILE A 38 -34.89 -9.38 24.59
C ILE A 38 -34.02 -9.25 25.84
N PHE A 39 -32.96 -8.45 25.79
CA PHE A 39 -32.12 -8.17 26.96
C PHE A 39 -32.88 -7.47 28.08
N GLU A 40 -33.75 -6.52 27.74
CA GLU A 40 -34.55 -5.76 28.71
C GLU A 40 -35.59 -6.65 29.42
N ILE A 41 -36.26 -7.52 28.67
CA ILE A 41 -37.37 -8.34 29.18
C ILE A 41 -36.89 -9.63 29.84
N GLU A 42 -35.93 -10.34 29.23
CA GLU A 42 -35.52 -11.68 29.67
C GLU A 42 -34.16 -11.71 30.39
N GLY A 43 -33.40 -10.62 30.31
CA GLY A 43 -32.05 -10.53 30.86
C GLY A 43 -30.98 -11.28 30.04
N GLU A 44 -29.71 -10.99 30.33
CA GLU A 44 -28.58 -11.52 29.57
C GLU A 44 -28.49 -13.05 29.64
N ALA A 45 -28.76 -13.67 30.79
CA ALA A 45 -28.67 -15.13 30.93
C ALA A 45 -29.66 -15.88 30.02
N SER A 46 -30.86 -15.35 29.82
CA SER A 46 -31.84 -15.92 28.89
C SER A 46 -31.40 -15.72 27.44
N PHE A 47 -30.96 -14.51 27.11
CA PHE A 47 -30.43 -14.20 25.78
C PHE A 47 -29.28 -15.14 25.39
N ARG A 48 -28.32 -15.39 26.30
CA ARG A 48 -27.18 -16.30 26.02
C ARG A 48 -27.59 -17.74 25.77
N ARG A 49 -28.67 -18.22 26.42
CA ARG A 49 -29.22 -19.56 26.13
C ARG A 49 -29.82 -19.61 24.72
N ARG A 50 -30.59 -18.59 24.32
CA ARG A 50 -31.13 -18.49 22.96
C ARG A 50 -30.02 -18.35 21.91
N GLU A 51 -28.99 -17.56 22.19
CA GLU A 51 -27.81 -17.42 21.31
C GLU A 51 -27.12 -18.77 21.11
N ALA A 52 -26.95 -19.57 22.17
CA ALA A 52 -26.38 -20.91 22.07
C ALA A 52 -27.26 -21.88 21.27
N GLU A 53 -28.59 -21.85 21.43
CA GLU A 53 -29.53 -22.66 20.64
C GLU A 53 -29.47 -22.31 19.15
N VAL A 54 -29.42 -21.02 18.81
CA VAL A 54 -29.29 -20.56 17.42
C VAL A 54 -27.95 -20.96 16.84
N ILE A 55 -26.84 -20.81 17.58
CA ILE A 55 -25.51 -21.25 17.12
C ILE A 55 -25.48 -22.77 16.92
N ARG A 56 -26.09 -23.57 17.80
CA ARG A 56 -26.21 -25.03 17.64
C ARG A 56 -26.91 -25.39 16.34
N ASP A 57 -28.02 -24.72 16.04
CA ASP A 57 -28.85 -25.02 14.86
C ASP A 57 -28.20 -24.53 13.56
N LEU A 58 -27.56 -23.36 13.58
CA LEU A 58 -26.87 -22.80 12.42
C LEU A 58 -25.58 -23.56 12.12
N SER A 59 -24.78 -23.89 13.12
CA SER A 59 -23.54 -24.67 12.96
C SER A 59 -23.78 -26.11 12.49
N ALA A 60 -25.01 -26.63 12.61
CA ALA A 60 -25.38 -27.93 12.04
C ALA A 60 -25.67 -27.88 10.52
N GLN A 61 -25.76 -26.68 9.93
CA GLN A 61 -25.99 -26.52 8.49
C GLN A 61 -24.66 -26.56 7.73
N GLU A 62 -24.63 -27.27 6.62
CA GLU A 62 -23.51 -27.25 5.69
C GLU A 62 -23.60 -26.07 4.71
N GLY A 63 -22.45 -25.65 4.18
CA GLY A 63 -22.40 -24.67 3.10
C GLY A 63 -22.74 -23.24 3.51
N ILE A 64 -22.46 -22.87 4.77
CA ILE A 64 -22.71 -21.52 5.28
C ILE A 64 -21.44 -20.82 5.77
N VAL A 65 -21.44 -19.49 5.70
CA VAL A 65 -20.53 -18.62 6.45
C VAL A 65 -21.35 -17.87 7.49
N MET A 66 -21.09 -18.13 8.76
CA MET A 66 -21.84 -17.56 9.88
C MET A 66 -21.06 -16.45 10.58
N ALA A 67 -21.68 -15.27 10.73
CA ALA A 67 -21.20 -14.23 11.64
C ALA A 67 -21.89 -14.39 13.00
N THR A 68 -21.10 -14.49 14.08
CA THR A 68 -21.62 -14.65 15.45
C THR A 68 -21.71 -13.34 16.23
N GLY A 69 -22.59 -13.31 17.22
CA GLY A 69 -22.65 -12.27 18.22
C GLY A 69 -21.33 -12.13 18.99
N GLY A 70 -20.95 -10.90 19.34
CA GLY A 70 -19.67 -10.65 20.01
C GLY A 70 -19.57 -11.23 21.43
N GLY A 71 -20.66 -11.72 22.01
CA GLY A 71 -20.66 -12.37 23.33
C GLY A 71 -20.89 -13.88 23.28
N ALA A 72 -21.14 -14.45 22.10
CA ALA A 72 -21.36 -15.88 21.90
C ALA A 72 -20.27 -16.76 22.52
N ILE A 73 -19.02 -16.29 22.47
CA ILE A 73 -17.85 -17.01 22.97
C ILE A 73 -17.85 -17.20 24.50
N LEU A 74 -18.69 -16.46 25.25
CA LEU A 74 -18.77 -16.58 26.71
C LEU A 74 -19.48 -17.87 27.14
N ASN A 75 -20.38 -18.41 26.31
CA ASN A 75 -21.07 -19.67 26.59
C ASN A 75 -20.24 -20.88 26.12
N ALA A 76 -20.06 -21.87 27.00
CA ALA A 76 -19.20 -23.03 26.73
C ALA A 76 -19.74 -23.93 25.61
N ASP A 77 -21.06 -24.14 25.55
CA ASP A 77 -21.68 -24.96 24.51
C ASP A 77 -21.52 -24.34 23.13
N SER A 78 -21.66 -23.01 23.05
CA SER A 78 -21.42 -22.24 21.81
C SER A 78 -19.99 -22.41 21.31
N ARG A 79 -19.00 -22.38 22.21
CA ARG A 79 -17.59 -22.65 21.87
C ARG A 79 -17.41 -24.06 21.33
N ALA A 80 -18.01 -25.06 21.97
CA ALA A 80 -17.94 -26.45 21.55
C ALA A 80 -18.55 -26.66 20.15
N TYR A 81 -19.75 -26.14 19.90
CA TYR A 81 -20.40 -26.25 18.58
C TYR A 81 -19.61 -25.58 17.46
N LEU A 82 -19.04 -24.39 17.71
CA LEU A 82 -18.23 -23.68 16.73
C LEU A 82 -16.97 -24.46 16.36
N LYS A 83 -16.29 -25.05 17.34
CA LYS A 83 -15.04 -25.79 17.15
C LYS A 83 -15.24 -27.18 16.54
N GLU A 84 -16.33 -27.86 16.88
CA GLU A 84 -16.61 -29.21 16.39
C GLU A 84 -17.14 -29.20 14.95
N ARG A 85 -17.85 -28.14 14.53
CA ARG A 85 -18.68 -28.16 13.32
C ARG A 85 -18.27 -27.17 12.23
N GLY A 86 -17.17 -26.46 12.40
CA GLY A 86 -16.67 -25.55 11.37
C GLY A 86 -15.31 -24.96 11.69
N THR A 87 -14.79 -24.18 10.74
CA THR A 87 -13.55 -23.42 10.92
C THR A 87 -13.86 -22.04 11.49
N VAL A 88 -13.24 -21.72 12.63
CA VAL A 88 -13.50 -20.49 13.37
C VAL A 88 -12.47 -19.41 13.05
N VAL A 89 -12.94 -18.33 12.44
CA VAL A 89 -12.13 -17.15 12.11
C VAL A 89 -12.32 -16.06 13.17
N TYR A 90 -11.27 -15.76 13.92
CA TYR A 90 -11.24 -14.63 14.86
C TYR A 90 -10.66 -13.37 14.21
N LEU A 91 -11.53 -12.38 14.04
CA LEU A 91 -11.17 -11.03 13.60
C LEU A 91 -10.76 -10.17 14.80
N ARG A 92 -9.46 -10.10 15.10
CA ARG A 92 -8.88 -9.36 16.22
C ARG A 92 -8.78 -7.87 15.90
N ALA A 93 -9.37 -7.00 16.70
CA ALA A 93 -9.34 -5.55 16.49
C ALA A 93 -8.83 -4.85 17.75
N SER A 94 -7.99 -3.82 17.61
CA SER A 94 -7.57 -3.01 18.76
C SER A 94 -8.74 -2.22 19.33
N VAL A 95 -8.73 -1.96 20.64
CA VAL A 95 -9.74 -1.14 21.32
C VAL A 95 -9.92 0.22 20.64
N SER A 96 -8.82 0.86 20.23
CA SER A 96 -8.84 2.13 19.50
C SER A 96 -9.57 2.02 18.16
N ASN A 97 -9.39 0.93 17.42
CA ASN A 97 -10.07 0.70 16.14
C ASN A 97 -11.56 0.40 16.33
N ILE A 98 -11.91 -0.36 17.37
CA ILE A 98 -13.31 -0.63 17.71
C ILE A 98 -14.01 0.69 18.05
N LEU A 99 -13.43 1.51 18.93
CA LEU A 99 -13.97 2.82 19.31
C LEU A 99 -14.21 3.73 18.10
N ALA A 100 -13.22 3.85 17.21
CA ALA A 100 -13.33 4.68 16.01
C ALA A 100 -14.45 4.21 15.06
N ARG A 101 -14.73 2.90 15.01
CA ARG A 101 -15.80 2.33 14.17
C ARG A 101 -17.17 2.37 14.83
N THR A 102 -17.23 2.45 16.16
CA THR A 102 -18.50 2.41 16.92
C THR A 102 -18.97 3.77 17.42
N SER A 103 -18.18 4.84 17.26
CA SER A 103 -18.46 6.20 17.78
C SER A 103 -19.74 6.85 17.22
N HIS A 104 -20.24 6.39 16.06
CA HIS A 104 -21.40 6.99 15.38
C HIS A 104 -22.68 6.13 15.42
N ASP A 105 -22.66 4.97 16.08
CA ASP A 105 -23.76 3.99 16.06
C ASP A 105 -24.54 4.00 17.39
N LYS A 106 -25.77 4.55 17.37
CA LYS A 106 -26.62 4.76 18.57
C LYS A 106 -27.31 3.48 19.07
N ASN A 107 -27.29 2.39 18.31
CA ASN A 107 -28.06 1.17 18.60
C ASN A 107 -27.28 0.12 19.42
N ARG A 108 -26.33 0.54 20.27
CA ARG A 108 -25.42 -0.39 20.99
C ARG A 108 -25.54 -0.24 22.51
N PRO A 109 -26.37 -1.06 23.20
CA PRO A 109 -26.62 -0.94 24.64
C PRO A 109 -25.36 -1.02 25.52
N LEU A 110 -24.37 -1.85 25.13
CA LEU A 110 -23.14 -2.09 25.90
C LEU A 110 -22.11 -0.95 25.87
N LEU A 111 -22.31 0.08 25.04
CA LEU A 111 -21.41 1.23 24.88
C LEU A 111 -22.03 2.54 25.38
N GLN A 112 -23.24 2.49 25.96
CA GLN A 112 -23.91 3.64 26.58
C GLN A 112 -23.44 3.81 28.04
N THR A 113 -22.12 3.95 28.24
CA THR A 113 -21.49 4.15 29.55
C THR A 113 -20.74 5.48 29.59
N ALA A 114 -20.46 5.99 30.80
CA ALA A 114 -19.69 7.23 30.97
C ALA A 114 -18.25 7.13 30.44
N ASP A 115 -17.70 5.92 30.31
CA ASP A 115 -16.40 5.63 29.72
C ASP A 115 -16.48 4.38 28.80
N PRO A 116 -16.78 4.56 27.50
CA PRO A 116 -16.88 3.46 26.54
C PRO A 116 -15.54 2.76 26.27
N ARG A 117 -14.40 3.46 26.46
CA ARG A 117 -13.07 2.90 26.24
C ARG A 117 -12.73 1.88 27.30
N ARG A 118 -12.84 2.26 28.57
CA ARG A 118 -12.60 1.35 29.70
C ARG A 118 -13.50 0.12 29.63
N LYS A 119 -14.77 0.31 29.25
CA LYS A 119 -15.71 -0.82 29.10
C LYS A 119 -15.27 -1.79 28.01
N LEU A 120 -14.74 -1.30 26.89
CA LEU A 120 -14.20 -2.14 25.82
C LEU A 120 -12.92 -2.87 26.23
N GLU A 121 -12.06 -2.23 27.01
CA GLU A 121 -10.85 -2.86 27.57
C GLU A 121 -11.23 -4.03 28.50
N GLU A 122 -12.19 -3.83 29.40
CA GLU A 122 -12.75 -4.89 30.27
C GLU A 122 -13.33 -6.06 29.46
N LEU A 123 -14.17 -5.76 28.46
CA LEU A 123 -14.78 -6.78 27.60
C LEU A 123 -13.74 -7.55 26.77
N THR A 124 -12.69 -6.87 26.32
CA THR A 124 -11.60 -7.49 25.56
C THR A 124 -10.81 -8.43 26.46
N SER A 125 -10.41 -7.96 27.64
CA SER A 125 -9.68 -8.79 28.63
C SER A 125 -10.47 -10.03 29.04
N GLN A 126 -11.80 -9.96 29.11
CA GLN A 126 -12.64 -11.10 29.45
C GLN A 126 -12.81 -12.10 28.29
N ARG A 127 -12.89 -11.61 27.05
CA ARG A 127 -13.28 -12.44 25.88
C ARG A 127 -12.09 -12.96 25.08
N GLU A 128 -10.97 -12.25 25.07
CA GLU A 128 -9.79 -12.60 24.27
C GLU A 128 -9.25 -14.02 24.54
N PRO A 129 -9.15 -14.51 25.80
CA PRO A 129 -8.72 -15.88 26.05
C PRO A 129 -9.62 -16.91 25.36
N HIS A 130 -10.94 -16.69 25.39
CA HIS A 130 -11.92 -17.58 24.76
C HIS A 130 -11.93 -17.48 23.24
N TYR A 131 -11.66 -16.30 22.67
CA TYR A 131 -11.49 -16.17 21.23
C TYR A 131 -10.26 -16.92 20.73
N MET A 132 -9.13 -16.79 21.43
CA MET A 132 -7.89 -17.49 21.08
C MET A 132 -8.00 -19.01 21.26
N GLU A 133 -8.77 -19.48 22.25
CA GLU A 133 -9.01 -20.91 22.52
C GLU A 133 -9.77 -21.62 21.38
N VAL A 134 -10.69 -20.90 20.72
CA VAL A 134 -11.65 -21.47 19.76
C VAL A 134 -11.25 -21.17 18.31
N ALA A 135 -10.43 -20.15 18.06
CA ALA A 135 -10.05 -19.76 16.71
C ALA A 135 -9.08 -20.75 16.06
N ASP A 136 -9.40 -21.18 14.85
CA ASP A 136 -8.47 -21.87 13.94
C ASP A 136 -7.64 -20.85 13.15
N ILE A 137 -8.23 -19.69 12.86
CA ILE A 137 -7.62 -18.60 12.10
C ILE A 137 -7.75 -17.30 12.91
N VAL A 138 -6.64 -16.58 13.10
CA VAL A 138 -6.63 -15.26 13.75
C VAL A 138 -6.16 -14.20 12.75
N ILE A 139 -7.00 -13.19 12.50
CA ILE A 139 -6.71 -12.09 11.58
C ILE A 139 -6.78 -10.77 12.34
N ASP A 140 -5.67 -10.03 12.33
CA ASP A 140 -5.61 -8.67 12.84
C ASP A 140 -6.32 -7.70 11.90
N THR A 141 -7.53 -7.31 12.29
CA THR A 141 -8.35 -6.27 11.65
C THR A 141 -7.86 -4.87 12.04
N GLY A 142 -6.61 -4.60 11.66
CA GLY A 142 -6.04 -3.27 11.62
C GLY A 142 -6.63 -2.41 10.48
N ARG A 143 -5.77 -1.59 9.87
CA ARG A 143 -6.07 -0.78 8.67
C ARG A 143 -5.93 -1.48 7.29
N PRO A 144 -5.74 -2.80 7.10
CA PRO A 144 -5.74 -3.32 5.74
C PRO A 144 -7.13 -3.23 5.09
N ASN A 145 -7.15 -3.12 3.76
CA ASN A 145 -8.36 -3.19 2.95
C ASN A 145 -9.10 -4.53 3.22
N VAL A 146 -10.43 -4.47 3.32
CA VAL A 146 -11.32 -5.64 3.51
C VAL A 146 -11.03 -6.76 2.50
N GLN A 147 -10.67 -6.42 1.26
CA GLN A 147 -10.31 -7.40 0.24
C GLN A 147 -9.06 -8.21 0.60
N SER A 148 -8.02 -7.56 1.14
CA SER A 148 -6.77 -8.22 1.56
C SER A 148 -7.04 -9.17 2.72
N MET A 149 -7.81 -8.74 3.72
CA MET A 149 -8.21 -9.61 4.83
C MET A 149 -9.00 -10.84 4.35
N VAL A 150 -9.93 -10.67 3.41
CA VAL A 150 -10.66 -11.79 2.82
C VAL A 150 -9.71 -12.74 2.07
N GLN A 151 -8.74 -12.21 1.33
CA GLN A 151 -7.75 -13.03 0.63
C GLN A 151 -6.88 -13.83 1.60
N THR A 152 -6.41 -13.22 2.69
CA THR A 152 -5.67 -13.91 3.75
C THR A 152 -6.49 -15.02 4.38
N ILE A 153 -7.77 -14.77 4.66
CA ILE A 153 -8.68 -15.79 5.19
C ILE A 153 -8.82 -16.95 4.19
N LEU A 154 -9.03 -16.67 2.91
CA LEU A 154 -9.14 -17.71 1.88
C LEU A 154 -7.85 -18.55 1.75
N MET A 155 -6.68 -17.92 1.85
CA MET A 155 -5.40 -18.63 1.83
C MET A 155 -5.24 -19.55 3.03
N GLN A 156 -5.58 -19.07 4.24
CA GLN A 156 -5.48 -19.89 5.45
C GLN A 156 -6.52 -21.02 5.47
N LEU A 157 -7.73 -20.80 4.96
CA LEU A 157 -8.74 -21.85 4.77
C LEU A 157 -8.23 -22.96 3.84
N ALA A 158 -7.63 -22.59 2.69
CA ALA A 158 -7.06 -23.57 1.77
C ALA A 158 -5.89 -24.37 2.38
N SER A 159 -5.10 -23.74 3.27
CA SER A 159 -4.02 -24.41 4.01
C SER A 159 -4.57 -25.48 4.95
N LEU A 160 -5.63 -25.16 5.70
CA LEU A 160 -6.28 -26.09 6.63
C LEU A 160 -6.92 -27.28 5.90
N GLU A 161 -7.50 -27.06 4.71
CA GLU A 161 -8.04 -28.12 3.87
C GLU A 161 -6.95 -29.09 3.35
N CYS A 162 -5.73 -28.57 3.07
CA CYS A 162 -4.59 -29.41 2.66
C CYS A 162 -4.06 -30.29 3.78
N GLU A 163 -3.98 -29.78 5.01
CA GLU A 163 -3.48 -30.53 6.17
C GLU A 163 -4.40 -31.69 6.58
N ALA A 164 -5.69 -31.63 6.23
CA ALA A 164 -6.69 -32.66 6.54
C ALA A 164 -6.68 -33.87 5.59
N SER A 165 -5.90 -33.85 4.49
CA SER A 165 -5.87 -34.93 3.49
C SER A 165 -4.54 -35.72 3.50
N PRO A 166 -4.53 -37.02 3.85
CA PRO A 166 -3.30 -37.83 4.02
C PRO A 166 -2.54 -38.18 2.73
N ASN A 167 -2.90 -37.58 1.59
CA ASN A 167 -2.24 -37.76 0.29
C ASN A 167 -1.81 -36.42 -0.34
N CYS A 168 -1.73 -35.34 0.44
CA CYS A 168 -1.24 -34.06 -0.06
C CYS A 168 0.28 -34.12 -0.26
N VAL A 169 0.70 -34.31 -1.51
CA VAL A 169 2.07 -34.03 -1.93
C VAL A 169 2.30 -32.52 -1.75
N ILE A 170 3.24 -32.15 -0.88
CA ILE A 170 3.68 -30.77 -0.71
C ILE A 170 4.23 -30.29 -2.06
N HIS A 171 3.41 -29.57 -2.82
CA HIS A 171 3.89 -28.68 -3.86
C HIS A 171 4.35 -27.38 -3.18
N ALA A 172 5.65 -27.12 -3.32
CA ALA A 172 6.37 -25.99 -2.76
C ALA A 172 5.73 -24.63 -3.07
N GLU A 173 5.74 -23.74 -2.05
CA GLU A 173 5.57 -22.27 -2.08
C GLU A 173 4.31 -21.73 -2.80
N PRO A 174 3.72 -20.58 -2.39
CA PRO A 174 2.68 -19.98 -3.21
C PRO A 174 3.34 -19.42 -4.47
N SER A 175 3.36 -20.21 -5.54
CA SER A 175 3.46 -19.65 -6.89
C SER A 175 2.18 -18.85 -7.09
N MET A 176 2.25 -17.52 -6.94
CA MET A 176 1.25 -16.66 -7.55
C MET A 176 1.28 -16.97 -9.05
N ASN A 177 0.20 -17.56 -9.57
CA ASN A 177 0.10 -17.93 -10.97
C ASN A 177 0.59 -16.78 -11.87
N GLU A 178 1.45 -17.09 -12.85
CA GLU A 178 2.12 -16.16 -13.78
C GLU A 178 1.17 -15.27 -14.62
N GLN A 179 -0.15 -15.36 -14.41
CA GLN A 179 -1.21 -14.71 -15.19
C GLN A 179 -2.25 -13.94 -14.35
N SER A 180 -2.10 -13.89 -13.02
CA SER A 180 -3.10 -13.27 -12.16
C SER A 180 -3.00 -11.75 -12.15
N LYS A 181 -4.03 -11.07 -12.68
CA LYS A 181 -4.21 -9.62 -12.54
C LYS A 181 -4.73 -9.31 -11.14
N MET A 182 -4.03 -8.43 -10.43
CA MET A 182 -4.44 -7.90 -9.13
C MET A 182 -5.05 -6.51 -9.30
N LEU A 183 -6.04 -6.20 -8.46
CA LEU A 183 -6.69 -4.90 -8.44
C LEU A 183 -6.71 -4.38 -7.00
N LEU A 184 -5.99 -3.29 -6.77
CA LEU A 184 -6.01 -2.55 -5.50
C LEU A 184 -6.85 -1.28 -5.67
N SER A 185 -7.39 -0.75 -4.56
CA SER A 185 -8.12 0.51 -4.51
C SER A 185 -7.35 1.49 -3.61
N VAL A 186 -7.15 2.71 -4.09
CA VAL A 186 -6.70 3.82 -3.26
C VAL A 186 -7.94 4.60 -2.85
N ASP A 187 -8.32 4.48 -1.58
CA ASP A 187 -9.55 5.08 -1.06
C ASP A 187 -9.32 6.55 -0.68
N LEU A 188 -9.89 7.48 -1.45
CA LEU A 188 -9.83 8.94 -1.26
C LEU A 188 -11.22 9.58 -1.48
N ASP A 189 -12.27 8.92 -1.00
CA ASP A 189 -13.67 9.26 -1.20
C ASP A 189 -14.01 9.39 -2.70
N GLU A 190 -14.52 10.54 -3.14
CA GLU A 190 -14.88 10.80 -4.55
C GLU A 190 -13.67 10.75 -5.50
N ARG A 191 -12.44 10.79 -4.98
CA ARG A 191 -11.19 10.75 -5.75
C ARG A 191 -10.51 9.38 -5.71
N SER A 192 -11.23 8.35 -5.26
CA SER A 192 -10.71 6.97 -5.22
C SER A 192 -10.40 6.46 -6.62
N TYR A 193 -9.31 5.69 -6.76
CA TYR A 193 -8.89 5.13 -8.05
C TYR A 193 -8.30 3.73 -7.88
N PRO A 194 -8.41 2.88 -8.91
CA PRO A 194 -7.80 1.56 -8.90
C PRO A 194 -6.33 1.57 -9.31
N ILE A 195 -5.60 0.57 -8.83
CA ILE A 195 -4.27 0.17 -9.31
C ILE A 195 -4.41 -1.26 -9.84
N ALA A 196 -4.31 -1.43 -11.15
CA ALA A 196 -4.26 -2.73 -11.79
C ALA A 196 -2.80 -3.17 -11.92
N ILE A 197 -2.47 -4.37 -11.43
CA ILE A 197 -1.11 -4.91 -11.41
C ILE A 197 -1.13 -6.29 -12.06
N GLY A 198 -0.26 -6.53 -13.02
CA GLY A 198 -0.13 -7.86 -13.63
C GLY A 198 0.43 -7.80 -15.05
N PRO A 199 0.68 -8.95 -15.67
CA PRO A 199 1.26 -8.98 -17.01
C PRO A 199 0.23 -8.68 -18.11
N GLY A 200 0.69 -8.08 -19.20
CA GLY A 200 -0.07 -7.88 -20.44
C GLY A 200 -1.15 -6.80 -20.37
N LEU A 201 -1.17 -5.96 -19.35
CA LEU A 201 -2.16 -4.89 -19.19
C LEU A 201 -2.07 -3.80 -20.26
N LEU A 202 -0.91 -3.60 -20.90
CA LEU A 202 -0.78 -2.64 -22.01
C LEU A 202 -1.61 -3.00 -23.24
N ALA A 203 -1.95 -4.28 -23.42
CA ALA A 203 -2.79 -4.77 -24.50
C ALA A 203 -4.25 -4.99 -24.07
N ASP A 204 -4.58 -4.76 -22.81
CA ASP A 204 -5.92 -4.95 -22.25
C ASP A 204 -6.77 -3.68 -22.45
N ALA A 205 -7.42 -3.60 -23.61
CA ALA A 205 -8.27 -2.47 -23.97
C ALA A 205 -9.38 -2.23 -22.93
N ASP A 206 -9.99 -3.27 -22.39
CA ASP A 206 -11.09 -3.15 -21.42
C ASP A 206 -10.61 -2.56 -20.08
N ALA A 207 -9.41 -2.95 -19.64
CA ALA A 207 -8.78 -2.38 -18.45
C ALA A 207 -8.40 -0.91 -18.63
N LEU A 208 -8.01 -0.50 -19.84
CA LEU A 208 -7.61 0.87 -20.15
C LEU A 208 -8.81 1.81 -20.38
N LEU A 209 -9.70 1.43 -21.30
CA LEU A 209 -10.75 2.30 -21.84
C LEU A 209 -11.80 2.71 -20.79
N ARG A 210 -12.03 1.88 -19.77
CA ARG A 210 -12.93 2.21 -18.65
C ARG A 210 -12.52 3.44 -17.84
N HIS A 211 -11.25 3.85 -17.91
CA HIS A 211 -10.72 5.01 -17.18
C HIS A 211 -10.62 6.27 -18.05
N ILE A 212 -10.96 6.16 -19.33
CA ILE A 212 -10.78 7.21 -20.33
C ILE A 212 -12.12 7.85 -20.64
N SER A 213 -12.18 9.17 -20.46
CA SER A 213 -13.33 9.96 -20.91
C SER A 213 -13.10 10.48 -22.31
N GLY A 214 -14.20 10.77 -23.02
CA GLY A 214 -14.15 11.48 -24.29
C GLY A 214 -13.57 10.68 -25.46
N HIS A 215 -13.57 11.31 -26.63
CA HIS A 215 -13.12 10.69 -27.88
C HIS A 215 -11.58 10.77 -28.06
N LYS A 216 -10.93 11.74 -27.42
CA LYS A 216 -9.49 12.01 -27.57
C LYS A 216 -8.70 11.51 -26.38
N VAL A 217 -7.58 10.85 -26.67
CA VAL A 217 -6.61 10.37 -25.69
C VAL A 217 -5.23 10.85 -26.11
N ALA A 218 -4.46 11.43 -25.20
CA ALA A 218 -3.10 11.86 -25.47
C ALA A 218 -2.11 11.05 -24.63
N ILE A 219 -1.28 10.23 -25.28
CA ILE A 219 -0.21 9.46 -24.65
C ILE A 219 1.03 10.35 -24.58
N VAL A 220 1.55 10.58 -23.38
CA VAL A 220 2.83 11.24 -23.16
C VAL A 220 3.85 10.18 -22.77
N THR A 221 4.97 10.13 -23.47
CA THR A 221 6.06 9.18 -23.24
C THR A 221 7.41 9.81 -23.59
N ASN A 222 8.51 9.06 -23.50
CA ASN A 222 9.84 9.52 -23.89
C ASN A 222 10.41 8.73 -25.08
N THR A 223 11.53 9.20 -25.62
CA THR A 223 12.24 8.59 -26.75
C THR A 223 12.70 7.14 -26.50
N THR A 224 12.89 6.73 -25.25
CA THR A 224 13.35 5.38 -24.87
C THR A 224 12.19 4.39 -24.77
N VAL A 225 11.08 4.81 -24.15
CA VAL A 225 9.90 3.98 -23.87
C VAL A 225 8.99 3.88 -25.10
N ALA A 226 8.94 4.92 -25.93
CA ALA A 226 8.10 4.96 -27.14
C ALA A 226 8.30 3.75 -28.08
N PRO A 227 9.52 3.42 -28.55
CA PRO A 227 9.72 2.30 -29.47
C PRO A 227 9.39 0.93 -28.86
N LEU A 228 9.34 0.82 -27.53
CA LEU A 228 9.06 -0.43 -26.82
C LEU A 228 7.55 -0.69 -26.63
N TYR A 229 6.80 0.35 -26.26
CA TYR A 229 5.46 0.18 -25.69
C TYR A 229 4.37 1.06 -26.31
N LEU A 230 4.73 2.17 -26.98
CA LEU A 230 3.74 3.14 -27.48
C LEU A 230 2.76 2.50 -28.46
N GLY A 231 3.26 1.75 -29.45
CA GLY A 231 2.42 1.13 -30.47
C GLY A 231 1.40 0.15 -29.89
N ARG A 232 1.81 -0.64 -28.88
CA ARG A 232 0.92 -1.60 -28.19
C ARG A 232 -0.20 -0.87 -27.44
N LEU A 233 0.16 0.16 -26.67
CA LEU A 233 -0.80 0.94 -25.90
C LEU A 233 -1.75 1.72 -26.83
N GLN A 234 -1.21 2.33 -27.89
CA GLN A 234 -2.00 3.06 -28.88
C GLN A 234 -3.03 2.17 -29.58
N ALA A 235 -2.66 0.93 -29.94
CA ALA A 235 -3.60 -0.02 -30.54
C ALA A 235 -4.74 -0.38 -29.58
N ALA A 236 -4.44 -0.63 -28.30
CA ALA A 236 -5.46 -0.93 -27.29
C ALA A 236 -6.39 0.27 -27.02
N LEU A 237 -5.86 1.49 -27.05
CA LEU A 237 -6.63 2.72 -26.82
C LEU A 237 -7.47 3.15 -28.01
N ALA A 238 -7.09 2.78 -29.23
CA ALA A 238 -7.83 3.09 -30.45
C ALA A 238 -8.90 2.04 -30.79
N SER A 239 -9.01 0.94 -30.04
CA SER A 239 -9.85 -0.21 -30.42
C SER A 239 -11.34 0.07 -30.43
N ASP A 240 -11.82 1.09 -29.69
CA ASP A 240 -13.22 1.56 -29.70
C ASP A 240 -13.45 2.80 -30.58
N GLY A 241 -12.49 3.13 -31.46
CA GLY A 241 -12.59 4.24 -32.41
C GLY A 241 -12.11 5.60 -31.88
N ARG A 242 -11.50 5.65 -30.69
CA ARG A 242 -10.91 6.89 -30.16
C ARG A 242 -9.74 7.40 -30.98
N GLU A 243 -9.61 8.72 -31.00
CA GLU A 243 -8.46 9.41 -31.58
C GLU A 243 -7.33 9.46 -30.55
N VAL A 244 -6.20 8.81 -30.88
CA VAL A 244 -5.04 8.71 -30.01
C VAL A 244 -3.90 9.60 -30.54
N ILE A 245 -3.48 10.54 -29.72
CA ILE A 245 -2.40 11.49 -29.98
C ILE A 245 -1.16 11.02 -29.20
N SER A 246 0.01 11.05 -29.82
CA SER A 246 1.27 10.68 -29.17
C SER A 246 2.16 11.91 -29.00
N ILE A 247 2.68 12.10 -27.80
CA ILE A 247 3.60 13.18 -27.43
C ILE A 247 4.87 12.50 -26.90
N VAL A 248 5.94 12.56 -27.67
CA VAL A 248 7.22 11.90 -27.34
C VAL A 248 8.23 12.97 -26.94
N LEU A 249 8.63 12.95 -25.67
CA LEU A 249 9.59 13.87 -25.09
C LEU A 249 11.01 13.26 -25.07
N PRO A 250 12.07 14.05 -24.93
CA PRO A 250 13.40 13.51 -24.67
C PRO A 250 13.44 12.75 -23.32
N ASP A 251 14.28 11.72 -23.22
CA ASP A 251 14.46 10.93 -21.99
C ASP A 251 15.51 11.54 -21.05
N GLY A 252 15.23 11.55 -19.74
CA GLY A 252 16.13 12.02 -18.69
C GLY A 252 15.48 12.98 -17.68
N GLU A 253 16.00 12.99 -16.44
CA GLU A 253 15.54 13.88 -15.36
C GLU A 253 15.74 15.38 -15.70
N GLU A 254 16.75 15.71 -16.50
CA GLU A 254 17.01 17.08 -16.97
C GLU A 254 15.84 17.67 -17.79
N TYR A 255 15.06 16.81 -18.45
CA TYR A 255 13.88 17.19 -19.22
C TYR A 255 12.62 17.33 -18.38
N LYS A 256 12.69 17.07 -17.07
CA LYS A 256 11.58 17.29 -16.13
C LYS A 256 11.45 18.77 -15.77
N ASN A 257 11.18 19.60 -16.76
CA ASN A 257 11.25 21.06 -16.68
C ASN A 257 10.10 21.76 -17.42
N TRP A 258 10.10 23.10 -17.38
CA TRP A 258 9.05 23.91 -17.99
C TRP A 258 8.95 23.77 -19.51
N ALA A 259 10.07 23.57 -20.21
CA ALA A 259 10.09 23.46 -21.67
C ALA A 259 9.36 22.19 -22.14
N SER A 260 9.63 21.04 -21.51
CA SER A 260 8.93 19.79 -21.81
C SER A 260 7.45 19.85 -21.44
N LEU A 261 7.10 20.56 -20.35
CA LEU A 261 5.72 20.78 -19.96
C LEU A 261 4.97 21.59 -21.04
N MET A 262 5.59 22.62 -21.60
CA MET A 262 5.01 23.42 -22.69
C MET A 262 4.81 22.58 -23.96
N GLN A 263 5.72 21.68 -24.31
CA GLN A 263 5.54 20.77 -25.46
C GLN A 263 4.26 19.93 -25.33
N ILE A 264 3.91 19.49 -24.11
CA ILE A 264 2.65 18.79 -23.86
C ILE A 264 1.46 19.72 -24.14
N PHE A 265 1.47 20.95 -23.62
CA PHE A 265 0.37 21.90 -23.83
C PHE A 265 0.22 22.30 -25.31
N ASP A 266 1.32 22.54 -26.01
CA ASP A 266 1.33 22.89 -27.43
C ASP A 266 0.71 21.76 -28.26
N ALA A 267 1.08 20.52 -27.99
CA ALA A 267 0.50 19.36 -28.66
C ALA A 267 -1.01 19.21 -28.36
N LEU A 268 -1.44 19.42 -27.12
CA LEU A 268 -2.86 19.36 -26.75
C LEU A 268 -3.69 20.46 -27.45
N LEU A 269 -3.18 21.69 -27.51
CA LEU A 269 -3.86 22.82 -28.16
C LEU A 269 -3.90 22.65 -29.68
N ALA A 270 -2.77 22.25 -30.29
CA ALA A 270 -2.68 22.02 -31.73
C ALA A 270 -3.65 20.94 -32.20
N ASN A 271 -3.82 19.89 -31.40
CA ASN A 271 -4.77 18.81 -31.67
C ASN A 271 -6.20 19.10 -31.18
N LYS A 272 -6.51 20.32 -30.72
CA LYS A 272 -7.85 20.72 -30.23
C LYS A 272 -8.39 19.74 -29.17
N CYS A 273 -7.56 19.37 -28.20
CA CYS A 273 -7.97 18.58 -27.04
C CYS A 273 -8.86 19.42 -26.11
N ASP A 274 -9.94 18.83 -25.63
CA ASP A 274 -10.92 19.49 -24.77
C ASP A 274 -10.86 18.99 -23.30
N ARG A 275 -11.78 19.46 -22.45
CA ARG A 275 -11.86 19.06 -21.03
C ARG A 275 -12.18 17.58 -20.80
N LYS A 276 -12.69 16.88 -21.82
CA LYS A 276 -13.00 15.44 -21.72
C LYS A 276 -11.82 14.57 -22.15
N THR A 277 -10.79 15.16 -22.77
CA THR A 277 -9.56 14.45 -23.14
C THR A 277 -8.90 13.83 -21.92
N THR A 278 -8.41 12.60 -22.06
CA THR A 278 -7.62 11.94 -21.02
C THR A 278 -6.14 11.89 -21.43
N LEU A 279 -5.25 12.32 -20.54
CA LEU A 279 -3.81 12.12 -20.67
C LEU A 279 -3.41 10.72 -20.17
N VAL A 280 -2.48 10.06 -20.84
CA VAL A 280 -1.93 8.76 -20.43
C VAL A 280 -0.42 8.89 -20.30
N ALA A 281 0.10 8.73 -19.08
CA ALA A 281 1.52 8.83 -18.79
C ALA A 281 2.18 7.45 -18.95
N LEU A 282 2.83 7.21 -20.09
CA LEU A 282 3.54 5.96 -20.39
C LEU A 282 5.04 6.14 -20.16
N GLY A 283 5.55 5.68 -19.02
CA GLY A 283 6.98 5.80 -18.70
C GLY A 283 7.31 5.64 -17.22
N GLY A 284 8.52 6.06 -16.83
CA GLY A 284 8.94 6.13 -15.42
C GLY A 284 8.39 7.36 -14.68
N GLY A 285 8.94 7.61 -13.49
CA GLY A 285 8.48 8.70 -12.60
C GLY A 285 8.57 10.11 -13.21
N VAL A 286 9.57 10.36 -14.07
CA VAL A 286 9.71 11.64 -14.81
C VAL A 286 8.47 11.93 -15.66
N ILE A 287 8.09 10.97 -16.50
CA ILE A 287 6.90 11.09 -17.37
C ILE A 287 5.62 11.14 -16.53
N GLY A 288 5.54 10.33 -15.47
CA GLY A 288 4.41 10.34 -14.53
C GLY A 288 4.15 11.72 -13.93
N ASP A 289 5.19 12.33 -13.35
CA ASP A 289 5.09 13.63 -12.68
C ASP A 289 4.81 14.78 -13.66
N LEU A 290 5.51 14.80 -14.80
CA LEU A 290 5.34 15.83 -15.82
C LEU A 290 3.93 15.78 -16.42
N THR A 291 3.45 14.58 -16.79
CA THR A 291 2.13 14.37 -17.38
C THR A 291 1.02 14.62 -16.38
N GLY A 292 1.19 14.20 -15.13
CA GLY A 292 0.24 14.48 -14.05
C GLY A 292 0.10 15.99 -13.81
N TYR A 293 1.20 16.74 -13.84
CA TYR A 293 1.16 18.20 -13.67
C TYR A 293 0.56 18.91 -14.89
N ALA A 294 0.84 18.40 -16.09
CA ALA A 294 0.17 18.85 -17.30
C ALA A 294 -1.36 18.62 -17.21
N ALA A 295 -1.79 17.45 -16.75
CA ALA A 295 -3.21 17.14 -16.57
C ALA A 295 -3.89 18.04 -15.53
N ALA A 296 -3.19 18.34 -14.42
CA ALA A 296 -3.69 19.24 -13.39
C ALA A 296 -3.89 20.68 -13.90
N SER A 297 -3.03 21.11 -14.83
CA SER A 297 -2.95 22.51 -15.28
C SER A 297 -3.77 22.77 -16.54
N TYR A 298 -3.77 21.85 -17.51
CA TYR A 298 -4.44 22.02 -18.78
C TYR A 298 -5.95 22.18 -18.59
N MET A 299 -6.51 23.28 -19.11
CA MET A 299 -7.91 23.68 -18.89
C MET A 299 -8.37 23.67 -17.41
N ARG A 300 -7.42 23.86 -16.48
CA ARG A 300 -7.61 23.79 -15.01
C ARG A 300 -8.00 22.39 -14.50
N GLY A 301 -7.59 21.35 -15.21
CA GLY A 301 -7.79 19.96 -14.80
C GLY A 301 -8.50 19.14 -15.88
N ILE A 302 -7.85 18.07 -16.32
CA ILE A 302 -8.42 17.01 -17.17
C ILE A 302 -8.06 15.63 -16.60
N GLY A 303 -8.78 14.59 -17.03
CA GLY A 303 -8.51 13.23 -16.56
C GLY A 303 -7.11 12.75 -16.97
N PHE A 304 -6.44 11.97 -16.12
CA PHE A 304 -5.23 11.27 -16.52
C PHE A 304 -5.13 9.85 -15.94
N VAL A 305 -4.38 8.99 -16.62
CA VAL A 305 -4.07 7.61 -16.23
C VAL A 305 -2.56 7.44 -16.19
N GLN A 306 -2.05 6.77 -15.15
CA GLN A 306 -0.63 6.40 -15.08
C GLN A 306 -0.40 4.99 -15.61
N VAL A 307 0.62 4.83 -16.45
CA VAL A 307 1.08 3.55 -16.99
C VAL A 307 2.58 3.43 -16.70
N PRO A 308 2.94 3.15 -15.42
CA PRO A 308 4.33 3.15 -14.97
C PRO A 308 5.13 1.96 -15.55
N THR A 309 6.30 2.24 -16.13
CA THR A 309 7.16 1.25 -16.81
C THR A 309 8.49 0.98 -16.09
N THR A 310 8.68 1.54 -14.90
CA THR A 310 9.86 1.31 -14.05
C THR A 310 9.38 0.74 -12.71
N LEU A 311 10.21 -0.08 -12.05
CA LEU A 311 9.84 -0.62 -10.74
C LEU A 311 9.60 0.51 -9.73
N LEU A 312 10.48 1.52 -9.71
CA LEU A 312 10.33 2.71 -8.86
C LEU A 312 8.97 3.38 -9.06
N ALA A 313 8.57 3.59 -10.32
CA ALA A 313 7.27 4.21 -10.60
C ALA A 313 6.10 3.33 -10.19
N GLN A 314 6.19 2.02 -10.40
CA GLN A 314 5.14 1.05 -10.04
C GLN A 314 4.92 0.92 -8.54
N VAL A 315 5.98 1.04 -7.72
CA VAL A 315 5.89 0.86 -6.26
C VAL A 315 5.74 2.17 -5.50
N ASP A 316 6.16 3.29 -6.09
CA ASP A 316 6.20 4.57 -5.42
C ASP A 316 5.51 5.67 -6.24
N SER A 317 6.16 6.24 -7.27
CA SER A 317 5.73 7.54 -7.82
C SER A 317 4.33 7.55 -8.44
N SER A 318 3.79 6.41 -8.88
CA SER A 318 2.43 6.35 -9.45
C SER A 318 1.31 6.45 -8.41
N VAL A 319 1.63 6.33 -7.11
CA VAL A 319 0.65 6.33 -6.03
C VAL A 319 0.78 7.60 -5.19
N GLY A 320 -0.35 8.30 -5.02
CA GLY A 320 -0.48 9.42 -4.09
C GLY A 320 -0.44 10.83 -4.69
N GLY A 321 -0.51 10.95 -6.01
CA GLY A 321 -0.90 12.18 -6.70
C GLY A 321 0.06 13.36 -6.58
N LYS A 322 1.30 13.17 -6.14
CA LYS A 322 2.33 14.21 -6.26
C LYS A 322 2.74 14.28 -7.73
N THR A 323 2.65 15.47 -8.32
CA THR A 323 3.01 15.72 -9.72
C THR A 323 3.80 17.01 -9.80
N GLY A 324 4.70 17.14 -10.77
CA GLY A 324 5.46 18.38 -10.89
C GLY A 324 6.69 18.31 -11.79
N ILE A 325 7.43 19.40 -11.75
CA ILE A 325 8.67 19.63 -12.48
C ILE A 325 9.76 20.18 -11.56
N ASN A 326 10.99 20.07 -12.04
CA ASN A 326 12.16 20.65 -11.40
C ASN A 326 12.32 22.12 -11.77
N HIS A 327 12.92 22.86 -10.86
CA HIS A 327 13.51 24.16 -11.09
C HIS A 327 15.04 24.02 -10.99
N PRO A 328 15.86 24.84 -11.68
CA PRO A 328 17.32 24.77 -11.54
C PRO A 328 17.83 24.87 -10.09
N LEU A 329 17.06 25.54 -9.23
CA LEU A 329 17.36 25.69 -7.80
C LEU A 329 16.74 24.59 -6.90
N GLY A 330 15.99 23.63 -7.44
CA GLY A 330 15.41 22.58 -6.60
C GLY A 330 14.51 21.59 -7.34
N LYS A 331 14.59 20.33 -6.90
CA LYS A 331 13.80 19.21 -7.41
C LYS A 331 12.34 19.27 -6.94
N ASN A 332 11.40 19.00 -7.86
CA ASN A 332 9.96 18.93 -7.57
C ASN A 332 9.39 20.17 -6.83
N MET A 333 9.92 21.37 -7.12
CA MET A 333 9.52 22.60 -6.42
C MET A 333 8.23 23.21 -6.98
N ILE A 334 7.88 22.85 -8.21
CA ILE A 334 6.71 23.38 -8.93
C ILE A 334 5.84 22.19 -9.31
N GLY A 335 4.59 22.18 -8.85
CA GLY A 335 3.74 21.01 -9.04
C GLY A 335 2.33 21.15 -8.48
N ALA A 336 1.61 20.03 -8.46
CA ALA A 336 0.25 19.94 -7.93
C ALA A 336 0.01 18.57 -7.27
N PHE A 337 -0.86 18.55 -6.27
CA PHE A 337 -1.48 17.30 -5.80
C PHE A 337 -2.68 16.98 -6.71
N TYR A 338 -2.53 16.01 -7.61
CA TYR A 338 -3.51 15.63 -8.62
C TYR A 338 -3.57 14.10 -8.78
N GLN A 339 -4.71 13.50 -8.43
CA GLN A 339 -4.86 12.04 -8.43
C GLN A 339 -5.19 11.50 -9.82
N PRO A 340 -4.59 10.36 -10.24
CA PRO A 340 -4.95 9.70 -11.48
C PRO A 340 -6.35 9.08 -11.38
N ARG A 341 -6.93 8.75 -12.52
CA ARG A 341 -8.15 7.95 -12.62
C ARG A 341 -7.91 6.46 -12.48
N ALA A 342 -6.70 6.02 -12.78
CA ALA A 342 -6.21 4.67 -12.58
C ALA A 342 -4.67 4.63 -12.71
N VAL A 343 -4.08 3.59 -12.13
CA VAL A 343 -2.70 3.19 -12.37
C VAL A 343 -2.71 1.80 -13.02
N ILE A 344 -2.01 1.64 -14.14
CA ILE A 344 -1.92 0.39 -14.91
C ILE A 344 -0.47 -0.08 -14.89
N ALA A 345 -0.13 -0.88 -13.87
CA ALA A 345 1.20 -1.43 -13.66
C ALA A 345 1.36 -2.78 -14.39
N ASP A 346 1.67 -2.71 -15.69
CA ASP A 346 2.00 -3.90 -16.48
C ASP A 346 3.40 -4.42 -16.08
N THR A 347 3.44 -5.55 -15.36
CA THR A 347 4.71 -6.12 -14.86
C THR A 347 5.64 -6.57 -15.99
N SER A 348 5.12 -6.84 -17.18
CA SER A 348 5.91 -7.21 -18.37
C SER A 348 6.82 -6.07 -18.84
N THR A 349 6.55 -4.83 -18.43
CA THR A 349 7.41 -3.69 -18.79
C THR A 349 8.78 -3.76 -18.10
N LEU A 350 8.89 -4.49 -16.98
CA LEU A 350 10.14 -4.67 -16.25
C LEU A 350 11.12 -5.61 -16.97
N GLU A 351 10.66 -6.37 -17.98
CA GLU A 351 11.52 -7.27 -18.76
C GLU A 351 12.57 -6.51 -19.57
N THR A 352 12.27 -5.29 -20.04
CA THR A 352 13.23 -4.45 -20.79
C THR A 352 13.97 -3.43 -19.92
N LEU A 353 13.56 -3.28 -18.65
CA LEU A 353 14.13 -2.27 -17.75
C LEU A 353 15.62 -2.57 -17.50
N PRO A 354 16.53 -1.59 -17.55
CA PRO A 354 17.94 -1.81 -17.19
C PRO A 354 18.09 -2.33 -15.76
N ALA A 355 19.08 -3.19 -15.51
CA ALA A 355 19.31 -3.77 -14.19
C ALA A 355 19.54 -2.70 -13.10
N ARG A 356 20.27 -1.62 -13.44
CA ARG A 356 20.51 -0.49 -12.55
C ARG A 356 19.21 0.22 -12.12
N GLU A 357 18.26 0.35 -13.04
CA GLU A 357 16.93 0.95 -12.77
C GLU A 357 16.04 0.01 -11.95
N LEU A 358 16.16 -1.31 -12.15
CA LEU A 358 15.51 -2.30 -11.29
C LEU A 358 16.01 -2.19 -9.85
N SER A 359 17.34 -2.16 -9.65
CA SER A 359 17.96 -1.93 -8.35
C SER A 359 17.48 -0.64 -7.70
N ALA A 360 17.44 0.46 -8.47
CA ALA A 360 16.92 1.73 -7.98
C ALA A 360 15.46 1.64 -7.49
N GLY A 361 14.60 0.89 -8.19
CA GLY A 361 13.23 0.62 -7.73
C GLY A 361 13.16 -0.22 -6.46
N LEU A 362 14.07 -1.18 -6.28
CA LEU A 362 14.12 -2.01 -5.07
C LEU A 362 14.46 -1.23 -3.80
N ALA A 363 15.14 -0.08 -3.92
CA ALA A 363 15.36 0.83 -2.79
C ALA A 363 14.03 1.22 -2.12
N GLU A 364 13.00 1.51 -2.93
CA GLU A 364 11.69 1.91 -2.40
C GLU A 364 10.88 0.73 -1.85
N VAL A 365 11.08 -0.46 -2.41
CA VAL A 365 10.51 -1.71 -1.87
C VAL A 365 11.07 -1.98 -0.47
N ILE A 366 12.40 -1.89 -0.32
CA ILE A 366 13.08 -2.03 0.98
C ILE A 366 12.60 -0.96 1.96
N LYS A 367 12.47 0.28 1.51
CA LYS A 367 11.98 1.40 2.32
C LYS A 367 10.64 1.07 2.97
N HIS A 368 9.65 0.61 2.20
CA HIS A 368 8.33 0.28 2.72
C HIS A 368 8.37 -0.77 3.84
N GLY A 369 9.13 -1.85 3.66
CA GLY A 369 9.33 -2.86 4.70
C GLY A 369 10.01 -2.27 5.94
N ALA A 370 11.08 -1.50 5.75
CA ALA A 370 11.86 -0.93 6.85
C ALA A 370 11.05 0.01 7.74
N ILE A 371 10.10 0.77 7.16
CA ILE A 371 9.36 1.81 7.90
C ILE A 371 8.03 1.34 8.48
N ILE A 372 7.30 0.40 7.86
CA ILE A 372 5.90 0.11 8.24
C ILE A 372 5.61 -1.39 8.37
N ASP A 373 6.41 -2.26 7.74
CA ASP A 373 6.08 -3.68 7.64
C ASP A 373 7.32 -4.57 7.78
N ALA A 374 7.65 -4.92 9.02
CA ALA A 374 8.77 -5.81 9.33
C ALA A 374 8.63 -7.19 8.67
N ALA A 375 7.41 -7.74 8.55
CA ALA A 375 7.20 -9.03 7.91
C ALA A 375 7.46 -8.94 6.40
N PHE A 376 7.10 -7.83 5.75
CA PHE A 376 7.48 -7.57 4.37
C PHE A 376 8.99 -7.36 4.22
N PHE A 377 9.64 -6.70 5.18
CA PHE A 377 11.11 -6.61 5.20
C PHE A 377 11.77 -7.99 5.25
N ASP A 378 11.33 -8.87 6.15
CA ASP A 378 11.79 -10.26 6.24
C ASP A 378 11.56 -11.02 4.93
N TRP A 379 10.40 -10.81 4.29
CA TRP A 379 10.10 -11.40 2.99
C TRP A 379 11.05 -10.90 1.88
N ILE A 380 11.38 -9.60 1.88
CA ILE A 380 12.33 -9.03 0.90
C ILE A 380 13.72 -9.64 1.10
N GLU A 381 14.18 -9.81 2.35
CA GLU A 381 15.45 -10.50 2.63
C GLU A 381 15.46 -11.92 2.06
N ALA A 382 14.38 -12.69 2.26
CA ALA A 382 14.28 -14.05 1.77
C ALA A 382 14.16 -14.14 0.24
N ASN A 383 13.65 -13.11 -0.44
CA ASN A 383 13.32 -13.13 -1.86
C ASN A 383 14.17 -12.19 -2.73
N MET A 384 15.18 -11.51 -2.18
CA MET A 384 16.01 -10.55 -2.92
C MET A 384 16.65 -11.18 -4.17
N GLY A 385 17.12 -12.43 -4.09
CA GLY A 385 17.64 -13.16 -5.24
C GLY A 385 16.61 -13.33 -6.36
N LYS A 386 15.36 -13.65 -6.01
CA LYS A 386 14.24 -13.76 -6.97
C LYS A 386 13.89 -12.40 -7.59
N LEU A 387 13.86 -11.34 -6.77
CA LEU A 387 13.59 -9.97 -7.23
C LEU A 387 14.66 -9.49 -8.23
N MET A 388 15.94 -9.67 -7.91
CA MET A 388 17.06 -9.34 -8.80
C MET A 388 17.07 -10.18 -10.08
N ALA A 389 16.58 -11.42 -10.01
CA ALA A 389 16.39 -12.30 -11.16
C ALA A 389 15.11 -12.00 -11.97
N ARG A 390 14.33 -10.97 -11.59
CA ARG A 390 13.06 -10.59 -12.22
C ARG A 390 12.01 -11.69 -12.21
N ASP A 391 12.00 -12.49 -11.15
CA ASP A 391 10.93 -13.46 -10.94
C ASP A 391 9.56 -12.76 -10.97
N LYS A 392 8.67 -13.23 -11.84
CA LYS A 392 7.40 -12.57 -12.12
C LYS A 392 6.50 -12.53 -10.89
N GLY A 393 6.46 -13.63 -10.12
CA GLY A 393 5.66 -13.74 -8.91
C GLY A 393 6.18 -12.82 -7.81
N ALA A 394 7.50 -12.84 -7.56
CA ALA A 394 8.14 -12.00 -6.55
C ALA A 394 7.97 -10.51 -6.87
N LEU A 395 8.18 -10.08 -8.12
CA LEU A 395 7.99 -8.68 -8.52
C LEU A 395 6.53 -8.26 -8.36
N ALA A 396 5.57 -9.08 -8.81
CA ALA A 396 4.15 -8.78 -8.67
C ALA A 396 3.75 -8.60 -7.19
N TYR A 397 4.22 -9.49 -6.31
CA TYR A 397 3.98 -9.38 -4.86
C TYR A 397 4.61 -8.12 -4.28
N ALA A 398 5.88 -7.83 -4.62
CA ALA A 398 6.58 -6.64 -4.13
C ALA A 398 5.88 -5.34 -4.55
N ILE A 399 5.39 -5.28 -5.79
CA ILE A 399 4.63 -4.14 -6.30
C ILE A 399 3.30 -4.00 -5.58
N ALA A 400 2.55 -5.10 -5.45
CA ALA A 400 1.26 -5.09 -4.77
C ALA A 400 1.40 -4.63 -3.32
N ARG A 401 2.33 -5.22 -2.57
CA ARG A 401 2.52 -4.89 -1.16
C ARG A 401 3.01 -3.45 -0.96
N SER A 402 3.90 -2.98 -1.82
CA SER A 402 4.35 -1.57 -1.80
C SER A 402 3.20 -0.60 -2.09
N CYS A 403 2.37 -0.91 -3.09
CA CYS A 403 1.18 -0.13 -3.41
C CYS A 403 0.19 -0.09 -2.25
N GLU A 404 -0.07 -1.22 -1.57
CA GLU A 404 -0.93 -1.29 -0.39
C GLU A 404 -0.42 -0.37 0.73
N ILE A 405 0.86 -0.51 1.11
CA ILE A 405 1.49 0.30 2.16
C ILE A 405 1.38 1.78 1.80
N LYS A 406 1.72 2.16 0.56
CA LYS A 406 1.69 3.56 0.14
C LYS A 406 0.27 4.11 0.05
N ALA A 407 -0.68 3.33 -0.44
CA ALA A 407 -2.09 3.70 -0.49
C ALA A 407 -2.65 3.96 0.92
N ASP A 408 -2.30 3.11 1.90
CA ASP A 408 -2.74 3.27 3.29
C ASP A 408 -2.14 4.54 3.93
N VAL A 409 -0.89 4.89 3.62
CA VAL A 409 -0.26 6.14 4.08
C VAL A 409 -0.92 7.35 3.42
N VAL A 410 -1.14 7.32 2.10
CA VAL A 410 -1.78 8.39 1.34
C VAL A 410 -3.22 8.63 1.80
N ARG A 411 -3.97 7.56 2.08
CA ARG A 411 -5.34 7.66 2.61
C ARG A 411 -5.39 8.44 3.93
N GLN A 412 -4.40 8.24 4.78
CA GLN A 412 -4.34 8.87 6.10
C GLN A 412 -3.82 10.29 6.05
N ASP A 413 -2.97 10.60 5.07
CA ASP A 413 -2.35 11.91 4.91
C ASP A 413 -2.06 12.22 3.44
N GLU A 414 -3.10 12.60 2.70
CA GLU A 414 -3.00 12.82 1.26
C GLU A 414 -2.06 13.98 0.90
N ARG A 415 -2.01 15.04 1.72
CA ARG A 415 -1.31 16.30 1.39
C ARG A 415 -0.02 16.51 2.18
N GLU A 416 0.49 15.45 2.83
CA GLU A 416 1.78 15.48 3.55
C GLU A 416 1.83 16.50 4.69
N GLY A 417 0.79 16.50 5.53
CA GLY A 417 0.72 17.32 6.74
C GLY A 417 1.29 16.65 8.00
N GLY A 418 1.64 15.36 7.95
CA GLY A 418 2.17 14.63 9.10
C GLY A 418 2.69 13.24 8.74
N LEU A 419 1.82 12.23 8.78
CA LEU A 419 2.20 10.83 8.62
C LEU A 419 2.96 10.54 7.33
N ARG A 420 2.58 11.15 6.20
CA ARG A 420 3.18 10.84 4.89
C ARG A 420 4.67 11.16 4.83
N ALA A 421 5.17 12.00 5.73
CA ALA A 421 6.60 12.27 5.86
C ALA A 421 7.45 11.03 6.15
N ILE A 422 6.88 9.96 6.72
CA ILE A 422 7.61 8.70 6.99
C ILE A 422 8.10 8.01 5.72
N LEU A 423 7.49 8.29 4.56
CA LEU A 423 7.95 7.77 3.26
C LEU A 423 9.29 8.38 2.83
N ASN A 424 9.84 9.32 3.59
CA ASN A 424 11.13 9.94 3.33
C ASN A 424 12.29 9.30 4.12
N PHE A 425 12.12 8.07 4.63
CA PHE A 425 13.26 7.30 5.17
C PHE A 425 14.38 7.19 4.13
N GLY A 426 15.60 7.52 4.55
CA GLY A 426 16.78 7.64 3.69
C GLY A 426 16.86 8.90 2.82
N HIS A 427 15.77 9.65 2.62
CA HIS A 427 15.74 10.74 1.63
C HIS A 427 16.51 11.99 2.06
N THR A 428 16.62 12.31 3.35
CA THR A 428 17.41 13.47 3.80
C THR A 428 18.87 13.33 3.37
N PHE A 429 19.45 12.14 3.55
CA PHE A 429 20.80 11.84 3.05
C PHE A 429 20.81 11.65 1.54
N GLY A 430 19.83 10.94 0.97
CA GLY A 430 19.75 10.68 -0.46
C GLY A 430 19.68 11.96 -1.30
N HIS A 431 18.85 12.94 -0.93
CA HIS A 431 18.78 14.22 -1.63
C HIS A 431 20.10 14.99 -1.55
N ALA A 432 20.82 14.93 -0.42
CA ALA A 432 22.14 15.52 -0.32
C ALA A 432 23.17 14.84 -1.23
N ILE A 433 23.09 13.51 -1.42
CA ILE A 433 23.92 12.79 -2.41
C ILE A 433 23.59 13.27 -3.83
N GLU A 434 22.30 13.30 -4.20
CA GLU A 434 21.88 13.73 -5.54
C GLU A 434 22.33 15.16 -5.85
N ALA A 435 22.10 16.09 -4.91
CA ALA A 435 22.45 17.49 -5.07
C ALA A 435 23.97 17.72 -5.04
N GLY A 436 24.71 16.92 -4.26
CA GLY A 436 26.16 17.01 -4.12
C GLY A 436 26.92 16.49 -5.33
N LEU A 437 26.46 15.38 -5.93
CA LEU A 437 27.05 14.83 -7.16
C LEU A 437 26.56 15.52 -8.44
N GLY A 438 25.40 16.18 -8.37
CA GLY A 438 24.67 16.67 -9.54
C GLY A 438 23.63 15.65 -10.02
N TYR A 439 22.45 16.16 -10.39
CA TYR A 439 21.33 15.32 -10.82
C TYR A 439 21.70 14.46 -12.03
N GLY A 440 21.38 13.16 -11.96
CA GLY A 440 21.62 12.19 -13.03
C GLY A 440 22.91 11.37 -12.89
N HIS A 441 23.83 11.73 -11.99
CA HIS A 441 25.02 10.91 -11.71
C HIS A 441 24.64 9.61 -10.98
N TRP A 442 23.96 9.75 -9.85
CA TRP A 442 23.29 8.65 -9.17
C TRP A 442 21.80 8.67 -9.50
N LEU A 443 21.23 7.49 -9.69
CA LEU A 443 19.79 7.33 -9.75
C LEU A 443 19.20 7.58 -8.36
N HIS A 444 17.93 7.99 -8.33
CA HIS A 444 17.23 8.28 -7.09
C HIS A 444 17.30 7.13 -6.08
N GLY A 445 17.03 5.91 -6.53
CA GLY A 445 17.08 4.72 -5.68
C GLY A 445 18.48 4.38 -5.16
N GLU A 446 19.55 4.72 -5.89
CA GLU A 446 20.93 4.55 -5.39
C GLU A 446 21.20 5.48 -4.21
N ALA A 447 20.80 6.75 -4.35
CA ALA A 447 20.94 7.74 -3.30
C ALA A 447 20.06 7.43 -2.09
N VAL A 448 18.80 7.05 -2.31
CA VAL A 448 17.87 6.63 -1.23
C VAL A 448 18.36 5.36 -0.55
N GLY A 449 18.81 4.35 -1.30
CA GLY A 449 19.38 3.11 -0.77
C GLY A 449 20.54 3.37 0.18
N CYS A 450 21.53 4.15 -0.27
CA CYS A 450 22.65 4.56 0.56
C CYS A 450 22.19 5.40 1.76
N GLY A 451 21.26 6.32 1.54
CA GLY A 451 20.69 7.16 2.59
C GLY A 451 19.94 6.36 3.66
N MET A 452 19.31 5.23 3.33
CA MET A 452 18.69 4.32 4.30
C MET A 452 19.73 3.67 5.21
N VAL A 453 20.91 3.31 4.67
CA VAL A 453 22.00 2.77 5.48
C VAL A 453 22.50 3.81 6.48
N MET A 454 22.66 5.07 6.04
CA MET A 454 23.03 6.18 6.91
C MET A 454 21.96 6.49 7.96
N ALA A 455 20.68 6.47 7.57
CA ALA A 455 19.56 6.69 8.50
C ALA A 455 19.43 5.54 9.52
N ALA A 456 19.72 4.29 9.15
CA ALA A 456 19.78 3.17 10.07
C ALA A 456 20.95 3.31 11.07
N ASP A 457 22.14 3.71 10.61
CA ASP A 457 23.28 4.01 11.50
C ASP A 457 22.92 5.11 12.51
N LEU A 458 22.31 6.21 12.05
CA LEU A 458 21.84 7.28 12.94
C LEU A 458 20.76 6.79 13.92
N SER A 459 19.85 5.91 13.47
CA SER A 459 18.84 5.29 14.35
C SER A 459 19.49 4.47 15.47
N CYS A 460 20.59 3.77 15.18
CA CYS A 460 21.34 3.00 16.16
C CYS A 460 22.08 3.90 17.16
N ARG A 461 22.73 4.96 16.68
CA ARG A 461 23.38 5.97 17.54
C ARG A 461 22.41 6.67 18.48
N MET A 462 21.16 6.85 18.04
CA MET A 462 20.06 7.37 18.86
C MET A 462 19.50 6.35 19.86
N GLY A 463 19.98 5.11 19.86
CA GLY A 463 19.53 4.03 20.73
C GLY A 463 18.16 3.45 20.38
N TYR A 464 17.70 3.63 19.13
CA TYR A 464 16.36 3.19 18.71
C TYR A 464 16.33 1.80 18.08
N ILE A 465 17.44 1.38 17.49
CA ILE A 465 17.66 0.03 16.97
C ILE A 465 19.05 -0.44 17.37
N ASP A 466 19.28 -1.76 17.35
CA ASP A 466 20.59 -2.34 17.62
C ASP A 466 21.46 -2.43 16.36
N GLN A 467 22.73 -2.78 16.54
CA GLN A 467 23.68 -2.93 15.45
C GLN A 467 23.28 -4.06 14.48
N ALA A 468 22.55 -5.07 14.96
CA ALA A 468 22.07 -6.18 14.13
C ALA A 468 21.03 -5.69 13.11
N ALA A 469 20.10 -4.82 13.51
CA ALA A 469 19.13 -4.20 12.61
C ALA A 469 19.81 -3.29 11.56
N VAL A 470 20.85 -2.54 11.94
CA VAL A 470 21.64 -1.75 10.97
C VAL A 470 22.27 -2.65 9.91
N GLU A 471 22.85 -3.78 10.34
CA GLU A 471 23.51 -4.72 9.43
C GLU A 471 22.50 -5.42 8.51
N ARG A 472 21.29 -5.69 8.97
CA ARG A 472 20.19 -6.20 8.12
C ARG A 472 19.85 -5.22 7.00
N VAL A 473 19.63 -3.94 7.32
CA VAL A 473 19.37 -2.89 6.31
C VAL A 473 20.53 -2.79 5.33
N ARG A 474 21.78 -2.74 5.83
CA ARG A 474 22.99 -2.65 4.99
C ARG A 474 23.13 -3.83 4.03
N LYS A 475 22.99 -5.06 4.53
CA LYS A 475 23.07 -6.27 3.71
C LYS A 475 21.98 -6.31 2.66
N LEU A 476 20.76 -5.90 3.01
CA LEU A 476 19.65 -5.91 2.06
C LEU A 476 19.82 -4.88 0.94
N VAL A 477 20.25 -3.67 1.28
CA VAL A 477 20.60 -2.63 0.29
C VAL A 477 21.73 -3.11 -0.63
N ALA A 478 22.79 -3.71 -0.08
CA ALA A 478 23.87 -4.28 -0.87
C ALA A 478 23.40 -5.43 -1.78
N ALA A 479 22.52 -6.31 -1.28
CA ALA A 479 21.97 -7.44 -2.02
C ALA A 479 21.06 -7.00 -3.19
N ALA A 480 20.45 -5.82 -3.10
CA ALA A 480 19.73 -5.18 -4.20
C ALA A 480 20.66 -4.53 -5.25
N GLY A 481 21.99 -4.60 -5.07
CA GLY A 481 22.98 -3.98 -5.95
C GLY A 481 23.10 -2.46 -5.77
N LEU A 482 22.67 -1.92 -4.63
CA LEU A 482 22.69 -0.49 -4.35
C LEU A 482 23.95 -0.08 -3.56
N PRO A 483 24.43 1.18 -3.70
CA PRO A 483 25.55 1.68 -2.92
C PRO A 483 25.22 1.70 -1.41
N ILE A 484 26.20 1.32 -0.60
CA ILE A 484 26.12 1.36 0.89
C ILE A 484 27.07 2.38 1.51
N LYS A 485 27.81 3.10 0.69
CA LYS A 485 28.76 4.14 1.07
C LYS A 485 28.53 5.36 0.19
N ALA A 486 28.40 6.51 0.84
CA ALA A 486 28.13 7.77 0.18
C ALA A 486 29.44 8.41 -0.33
N PRO A 487 29.39 9.27 -1.37
CA PRO A 487 30.56 10.03 -1.79
C PRO A 487 31.03 11.00 -0.70
N ASP A 488 32.33 11.27 -0.66
CA ASP A 488 32.88 12.32 0.20
C ASP A 488 32.65 13.69 -0.44
N LEU A 489 31.69 14.42 0.10
CA LEU A 489 31.38 15.81 -0.29
C LEU A 489 32.06 16.83 0.64
N GLY A 490 32.68 16.38 1.72
CA GLY A 490 33.05 17.21 2.87
C GLY A 490 31.87 17.49 3.81
N VAL A 491 32.15 17.55 5.11
CA VAL A 491 31.14 17.69 6.18
C VAL A 491 30.28 18.95 6.01
N GLU A 492 30.90 20.09 5.72
CA GLU A 492 30.19 21.37 5.57
C GLU A 492 29.17 21.31 4.44
N ARG A 493 29.56 20.73 3.30
CA ARG A 493 28.68 20.58 2.14
C ARG A 493 27.51 19.62 2.41
N TRP A 494 27.77 18.54 3.14
CA TRP A 494 26.71 17.62 3.57
C TRP A 494 25.66 18.32 4.43
N LEU A 495 26.08 19.08 5.43
CA LEU A 495 25.19 19.82 6.31
C LEU A 495 24.37 20.85 5.54
N GLU A 496 25.03 21.64 4.69
CA GLU A 496 24.37 22.63 3.82
C GLU A 496 23.27 21.98 2.95
N LEU A 497 23.57 20.84 2.32
CA LEU A 497 22.62 20.18 1.43
C LEU A 497 21.45 19.51 2.16
N MET A 498 21.66 19.03 3.40
CA MET A 498 20.58 18.50 4.22
C MET A 498 19.68 19.60 4.81
N GLU A 499 20.18 20.83 4.95
CA GLU A 499 19.40 21.99 5.41
C GLU A 499 18.36 22.47 4.38
N VAL A 500 18.54 22.16 3.10
CA VAL A 500 17.61 22.55 2.02
C VAL A 500 16.41 21.60 1.88
N ASP A 501 16.37 20.50 2.63
CA ASP A 501 15.26 19.55 2.58
C ASP A 501 13.94 20.20 3.08
N LYS A 502 12.85 19.95 2.35
CA LYS A 502 11.50 20.53 2.53
C LYS A 502 10.88 20.30 3.92
N LYS A 503 11.50 19.49 4.76
CA LYS A 503 11.01 19.09 6.09
C LYS A 503 11.51 19.96 7.23
N ASN A 504 12.44 20.88 6.96
CA ASN A 504 13.09 21.67 8.00
C ASN A 504 12.14 22.76 8.49
N GLU A 505 11.92 22.77 9.81
CA GLU A 505 11.15 23.79 10.52
C GLU A 505 12.07 24.44 11.55
N GLY A 506 12.22 25.77 11.51
CA GLY A 506 13.01 26.51 12.49
C GLY A 506 14.52 26.24 12.46
N GLY A 507 15.07 25.76 11.35
CA GLY A 507 16.52 25.54 11.17
C GLY A 507 17.07 24.21 11.70
N ALA A 508 16.22 23.33 12.25
CA ALA A 508 16.64 22.00 12.69
C ALA A 508 16.30 20.93 11.63
N ILE A 509 17.30 20.10 11.26
CA ILE A 509 17.12 19.03 10.29
C ILE A 509 16.23 17.93 10.88
N LYS A 510 15.12 17.61 10.18
CA LYS A 510 14.27 16.47 10.53
C LYS A 510 14.70 15.22 9.78
N PHE A 511 14.83 14.13 10.53
CA PHE A 511 15.13 12.80 10.03
C PHE A 511 13.93 11.88 10.21
N ILE A 512 13.81 10.93 9.29
CA ILE A 512 12.98 9.74 9.48
C ILE A 512 13.92 8.62 9.88
N LEU A 513 13.74 8.09 11.08
CA LEU A 513 14.57 7.05 11.71
C LEU A 513 13.70 5.82 12.02
N LEU A 514 14.33 4.69 12.35
CA LEU A 514 13.65 3.45 12.73
C LEU A 514 13.57 3.34 14.26
N LYS A 515 12.40 2.94 14.80
CA LYS A 515 12.20 2.73 16.25
C LYS A 515 10.97 1.83 16.55
N PRO A 516 11.10 0.49 16.56
CA PRO A 516 12.20 -0.33 16.02
C PRO A 516 12.12 -0.46 14.49
N LEU A 517 12.86 -1.41 13.89
CA LEU A 517 12.70 -1.77 12.47
C LEU A 517 11.25 -2.21 12.17
N GLY A 518 10.70 -1.73 11.05
CA GLY A 518 9.27 -1.84 10.72
C GLY A 518 8.40 -0.76 11.38
N SER A 519 8.99 0.23 12.05
CA SER A 519 8.27 1.36 12.65
C SER A 519 9.05 2.67 12.47
N PRO A 520 8.43 3.74 11.95
CA PRO A 520 9.14 4.98 11.67
C PRO A 520 9.04 5.94 12.85
N ASN A 521 10.06 6.79 13.01
CA ASN A 521 10.09 7.87 13.97
C ASN A 521 10.59 9.15 13.30
N ILE A 522 9.79 10.21 13.36
CA ILE A 522 10.15 11.54 12.86
C ILE A 522 10.81 12.31 14.00
N THR A 523 12.08 12.67 13.88
CA THR A 523 12.81 13.36 14.95
C THR A 523 13.96 14.20 14.42
N SER A 524 14.42 15.16 15.21
CA SER A 524 15.76 15.74 15.06
C SER A 524 16.80 14.82 15.71
N ALA A 525 18.08 15.03 15.38
CA ALA A 525 19.20 14.33 15.98
C ALA A 525 20.26 15.32 16.50
N PRO A 526 20.98 15.01 17.60
CA PRO A 526 22.13 15.78 18.05
C PRO A 526 23.20 15.88 16.96
N HIS A 527 23.76 17.08 16.80
CA HIS A 527 24.75 17.37 15.76
C HIS A 527 25.95 16.41 15.78
N GLU A 528 26.45 16.05 16.97
CA GLU A 528 27.55 15.10 17.14
C GLU A 528 27.25 13.71 16.55
N LEU A 529 26.00 13.24 16.65
CA LEU A 529 25.61 11.93 16.13
C LEU A 529 25.47 11.97 14.61
N VAL A 530 24.97 13.09 14.07
CA VAL A 530 24.93 13.32 12.62
C VAL A 530 26.34 13.31 12.03
N LEU A 531 27.29 14.03 12.64
CA LEU A 531 28.69 14.04 12.21
C LEU A 531 29.31 12.64 12.26
N ALA A 532 29.04 11.88 13.32
CA ALA A 532 29.54 10.53 13.46
C ALA A 532 28.94 9.56 12.42
N THR A 533 27.67 9.74 12.05
CA THR A 533 27.03 9.02 10.94
C THR A 533 27.65 9.38 9.59
N LEU A 534 27.91 10.65 9.32
CA LEU A 534 28.59 11.09 8.08
C LEU A 534 29.98 10.45 7.98
N ALA A 535 30.78 10.52 9.04
CA ALA A 535 32.12 9.94 9.08
C ALA A 535 32.10 8.40 8.87
N ALA A 536 31.07 7.71 9.35
CA ALA A 536 30.93 6.27 9.16
C ALA A 536 30.33 5.89 7.79
N GLY A 537 29.49 6.75 7.20
CA GLY A 537 28.73 6.47 5.98
C GLY A 537 29.42 6.86 4.68
N VAL A 538 30.41 7.74 4.74
CA VAL A 538 31.17 8.21 3.57
C VAL A 538 32.28 7.21 3.19
N ALA A 539 32.59 7.14 1.89
CA ALA A 539 33.60 6.28 1.27
C ALA A 539 35.02 6.84 1.39
#